data_AF-A0A3A0CWV1-F1
#
_entry.id   AF-A0A3A0CWV1-F1
#
_cell.length_a   1.000
_cell.length_b   1.000
_cell.length_c   1.000
_cell.angle_alpha   90.00
_cell.angle_beta   90.00
_cell.angle_gamma   90.00
#
_symmetry.space_group_name_H-M   'P 1'
#
loop_
_entity.id
_entity.type
_entity.pdbx_description
1 polymer ?
#
loop_
_entity_poly.entity_id
_entity_poly.type
_entity_poly.pdbx_seq_one_letter_code
_entity_poly.pdbx_strand_id
1 'polypeptide(L)'
;MFRTLTLSILAGLLISQYAMGQSPEGAPGEPAKVESAAPNRPPARPLHGMDPTGMLDALTTELQLDETQRQQALSLLTDYRTKQIEVRKSLRPQPEASDRTRQLLSEMRAAQQAGDKDKIKQLSDELRAIRETQNAQIAPMRQQLQDLQDTLHTDLKGILRPDQHEKFESIWEERMVRRGSVRGRMRSPQALRTLVEKLPDVTGEQKQQIDALFKANMEAVREAGSNHVAKEKANAKLYDDVLAALTPEQRDTVNKQLEGRGRPPRKPDQPEGQPGGEPAPPPPPGGQ
;
A
#
# COMPACT_ATOMS: atom_id res chain seq x y z
N MET A 1 -43.72 38.48 -11.62
CA MET A 1 -43.34 39.91 -11.54
C MET A 1 -41.86 39.98 -11.20
N PHE A 2 -41.07 40.50 -12.14
CA PHE A 2 -39.63 40.66 -12.03
C PHE A 2 -39.26 41.83 -11.12
N ARG A 3 -38.24 41.66 -10.26
CA ARG A 3 -37.38 42.77 -9.80
C ARG A 3 -35.92 42.32 -9.77
N THR A 4 -35.20 42.88 -10.72
CA THR A 4 -33.74 42.99 -10.90
C THR A 4 -33.13 44.05 -9.98
N LEU A 5 -31.86 43.88 -9.60
CA LEU A 5 -30.71 44.83 -9.74
C LEU A 5 -29.67 44.62 -8.59
N THR A 6 -28.48 44.07 -8.81
CA THR A 6 -27.17 44.58 -9.35
C THR A 6 -26.27 45.43 -8.42
N LEU A 7 -24.95 45.18 -8.59
CA LEU A 7 -23.74 46.04 -8.37
C LEU A 7 -23.06 45.94 -6.98
N SER A 8 -21.84 45.37 -6.86
CA SER A 8 -20.48 45.91 -7.21
C SER A 8 -19.76 46.38 -5.91
N ILE A 9 -18.43 46.39 -5.67
CA ILE A 9 -17.20 46.35 -6.48
C ILE A 9 -15.97 46.42 -5.50
N LEU A 10 -14.80 45.92 -5.95
CA LEU A 10 -13.38 46.24 -5.57
C LEU A 10 -12.90 46.07 -4.10
N ALA A 11 -11.85 45.28 -3.79
CA ALA A 11 -10.40 45.35 -4.13
C ALA A 11 -9.54 46.06 -3.06
N GLY A 12 -8.47 45.38 -2.64
CA GLY A 12 -7.42 45.95 -1.78
C GLY A 12 -6.39 44.89 -1.34
N LEU A 13 -5.36 44.70 -2.16
CA LEU A 13 -4.22 43.82 -1.93
C LEU A 13 -2.95 44.65 -2.17
N LEU A 14 -2.03 44.71 -1.18
CA LEU A 14 -0.62 45.18 -1.24
C LEU A 14 -0.05 44.98 0.18
N ILE A 15 0.74 43.94 0.51
CA ILE A 15 2.18 43.69 0.25
C ILE A 15 3.06 44.92 0.46
N SER A 16 3.84 44.92 1.55
CA SER A 16 5.18 45.51 1.58
C SER A 16 6.07 44.70 2.53
N GLN A 17 7.03 43.99 1.94
CA GLN A 17 8.14 43.34 2.63
C GLN A 17 9.20 44.39 2.96
N TYR A 18 9.72 44.32 4.18
CA TYR A 18 10.98 44.96 4.57
C TYR A 18 11.75 44.00 5.48
N ALA A 19 12.98 43.66 5.10
CA ALA A 19 14.19 43.89 5.89
C ALA A 19 15.31 42.93 5.47
N MET A 20 16.32 43.49 4.79
CA MET A 20 17.68 42.97 4.74
C MET A 20 18.32 43.06 6.13
N GLY A 21 19.25 42.14 6.43
CA GLY A 21 20.23 42.28 7.50
C GLY A 21 21.40 41.32 7.28
N GLN A 22 22.53 41.87 6.80
CA GLN A 22 23.83 41.21 6.72
C GLN A 22 24.71 41.59 7.93
N SER A 23 25.58 40.64 8.31
CA SER A 23 26.89 40.77 9.01
C SER A 23 26.92 40.87 10.54
N PRO A 24 28.04 40.54 11.25
CA PRO A 24 29.32 39.89 10.86
C PRO A 24 29.81 38.76 11.82
N GLU A 25 31.01 38.26 11.53
CA GLU A 25 31.92 37.36 12.27
C GLU A 25 32.06 37.52 13.80
N GLY A 26 32.27 36.38 14.48
CA GLY A 26 33.35 36.25 15.48
C GLY A 26 32.97 35.88 16.92
N ALA A 27 33.08 34.59 17.29
CA ALA A 27 33.64 34.11 18.58
C ALA A 27 33.78 32.57 18.61
N PRO A 28 34.80 32.01 19.29
CA PRO A 28 35.17 30.61 19.23
C PRO A 28 34.63 29.76 20.39
N GLY A 29 34.33 28.49 20.09
CA GLY A 29 34.46 27.37 21.03
C GLY A 29 33.24 27.02 21.89
N GLU A 30 32.50 25.99 21.47
CA GLU A 30 31.92 25.00 22.38
C GLU A 30 31.60 23.69 21.60
N PRO A 31 31.62 22.52 22.29
CA PRO A 31 31.75 21.21 21.65
C PRO A 31 30.50 20.76 20.90
N ALA A 32 30.73 20.19 19.72
CA ALA A 32 29.73 19.68 18.80
C ALA A 32 28.80 18.63 19.44
N LYS A 33 27.63 19.08 19.87
CA LYS A 33 26.45 18.21 19.97
C LYS A 33 25.95 18.00 18.54
N VAL A 34 26.24 16.84 17.96
CA VAL A 34 25.74 16.43 16.64
C VAL A 34 24.25 16.15 16.78
N GLU A 35 23.48 17.23 16.85
CA GLU A 35 22.05 17.26 16.57
C GLU A 35 21.92 17.02 15.06
N SER A 36 21.66 15.77 14.69
CA SER A 36 21.36 15.38 13.31
C SER A 36 19.99 15.91 12.90
N ALA A 37 19.84 17.23 12.86
CA ALA A 37 18.75 17.92 12.22
C ALA A 37 18.99 17.85 10.71
N ALA A 38 18.50 16.78 10.07
CA ALA A 38 18.40 16.74 8.62
C ALA A 38 17.31 17.74 8.17
N PRO A 39 17.62 18.90 7.55
CA PRO A 39 16.64 19.98 7.36
C PRO A 39 15.69 19.76 6.17
N ASN A 40 15.61 18.55 5.60
CA ASN A 40 14.89 18.33 4.35
C ASN A 40 14.39 16.90 4.13
N ARG A 41 14.03 16.17 5.20
CA ARG A 41 13.13 15.03 5.02
C ARG A 41 11.71 15.59 4.96
N PRO A 42 10.98 15.49 3.82
CA PRO A 42 9.56 15.79 3.81
C PRO A 42 8.91 14.99 4.94
N PRO A 43 8.00 15.57 5.73
CA PRO A 43 7.36 14.88 6.84
C PRO A 43 6.85 13.54 6.30
N ALA A 44 7.21 12.45 6.97
CA ALA A 44 6.76 11.13 6.61
C ALA A 44 5.25 11.21 6.41
N ARG A 45 4.80 11.10 5.14
CA ARG A 45 3.38 11.23 4.80
C ARG A 45 2.66 10.25 5.72
N PRO A 46 1.81 10.72 6.64
CA PRO A 46 1.18 9.81 7.58
C PRO A 46 0.44 8.80 6.71
N LEU A 47 0.52 7.50 7.02
CA LEU A 47 -0.22 6.45 6.32
C LEU A 47 -1.72 6.81 6.39
N HIS A 48 -2.18 7.64 5.47
CA HIS A 48 -3.48 8.27 5.53
C HIS A 48 -4.48 7.24 5.04
N GLY A 49 -5.36 6.80 5.95
CA GLY A 49 -6.62 6.21 5.55
C GLY A 49 -7.32 7.11 4.54
N MET A 50 -8.22 6.55 3.72
CA MET A 50 -8.93 7.26 2.66
C MET A 50 -9.44 8.62 3.14
N ASP A 51 -8.83 9.69 2.65
CA ASP A 51 -9.24 11.05 2.96
C ASP A 51 -10.62 11.30 2.30
N PRO A 52 -11.67 11.67 3.07
CA PRO A 52 -13.01 11.88 2.52
C PRO A 52 -13.01 12.88 1.36
N THR A 53 -12.23 13.95 1.49
CA THR A 53 -12.08 14.98 0.46
C THR A 53 -11.49 14.42 -0.82
N GLY A 54 -10.39 13.65 -0.73
CA GLY A 54 -9.77 13.04 -1.90
C GLY A 54 -10.67 12.04 -2.63
N MET A 55 -11.52 11.30 -1.91
CA MET A 55 -12.52 10.41 -2.54
C MET A 55 -13.66 11.21 -3.18
N LEU A 56 -14.16 12.24 -2.50
CA LEU A 56 -15.19 13.12 -3.03
C LEU A 56 -14.74 13.83 -4.30
N ASP A 57 -13.51 14.33 -4.34
CA ASP A 57 -12.95 15.02 -5.52
C ASP A 57 -12.89 14.09 -6.73
N ALA A 58 -12.48 12.83 -6.50
CA ALA A 58 -12.47 11.80 -7.54
C ALA A 58 -13.90 11.51 -8.06
N LEU A 59 -14.84 11.25 -7.15
CA LEU A 59 -16.23 10.98 -7.53
C LEU A 59 -16.86 12.18 -8.25
N THR A 60 -16.62 13.39 -7.77
CA THR A 60 -17.10 14.64 -8.38
C THR A 60 -16.60 14.78 -9.82
N THR A 61 -15.29 14.61 -10.00
CA THR A 61 -14.64 14.79 -11.31
C THR A 61 -15.05 13.70 -12.29
N GLU A 62 -15.08 12.45 -11.84
CA GLU A 62 -15.27 11.31 -12.72
C GLU A 62 -16.76 11.05 -13.01
N LEU A 63 -17.66 11.25 -12.04
CA LEU A 63 -19.09 11.02 -12.21
C LEU A 63 -19.87 12.29 -12.56
N GLN A 64 -19.21 13.46 -12.54
CA GLN A 64 -19.86 14.75 -12.74
C GLN A 64 -21.04 14.94 -11.78
N LEU A 65 -20.74 14.79 -10.49
CA LEU A 65 -21.74 14.93 -9.43
C LEU A 65 -22.27 16.36 -9.41
N ASP A 66 -23.60 16.50 -9.33
CA ASP A 66 -24.20 17.81 -9.07
C ASP A 66 -24.01 18.23 -7.60
N GLU A 67 -24.33 19.49 -7.29
CA GLU A 67 -24.07 20.04 -5.95
C GLU A 67 -24.83 19.29 -4.84
N THR A 68 -26.03 18.76 -5.13
CA THR A 68 -26.80 17.99 -4.13
C THR A 68 -26.12 16.66 -3.87
N GLN A 69 -25.74 15.93 -4.93
CA GLN A 69 -25.02 14.67 -4.83
C GLN A 69 -23.68 14.84 -4.12
N ARG A 70 -22.95 15.92 -4.38
CA ARG A 70 -21.66 16.22 -3.73
C ARG A 70 -21.81 16.42 -2.23
N GLN A 71 -22.81 17.17 -1.79
CA GLN A 71 -23.06 17.41 -0.36
C GLN A 71 -23.45 16.12 0.36
N GLN A 72 -24.32 15.30 -0.25
CA GLN A 72 -24.70 14.00 0.30
C GLN A 72 -23.50 13.05 0.37
N ALA A 73 -22.69 12.95 -0.69
CA ALA A 73 -21.50 12.13 -0.72
C ALA A 73 -20.48 12.56 0.34
N LEU A 74 -20.28 13.87 0.54
CA LEU A 74 -19.38 14.40 1.58
C LEU A 74 -19.83 13.96 2.97
N SER A 75 -21.13 14.06 3.26
CA SER A 75 -21.70 13.63 4.54
C SER A 75 -21.44 12.13 4.77
N LEU A 76 -21.78 11.29 3.79
CA LEU A 76 -21.59 9.83 3.87
C LEU A 76 -20.13 9.45 4.09
N LEU A 77 -19.19 10.07 3.36
CA LEU A 77 -17.76 9.81 3.49
C LEU A 77 -17.20 10.27 4.85
N THR A 78 -17.71 11.37 5.39
CA THR A 78 -17.32 11.89 6.71
C THR A 78 -17.83 10.98 7.82
N ASP A 79 -19.09 10.55 7.74
CA ASP A 79 -19.71 9.64 8.69
C ASP A 79 -19.02 8.28 8.70
N TYR A 80 -18.74 7.72 7.51
CA TYR A 80 -17.96 6.50 7.36
C TYR A 80 -16.58 6.63 8.01
N ARG A 81 -15.87 7.75 7.79
CA ARG A 81 -14.56 7.95 8.41
C ARG A 81 -14.63 8.03 9.93
N THR A 82 -15.65 8.69 10.47
CA THR A 82 -15.89 8.77 11.91
C THR A 82 -16.12 7.37 12.51
N LYS A 83 -17.03 6.58 11.92
CA LYS A 83 -17.31 5.20 12.33
C LYS A 83 -16.06 4.30 12.22
N GLN A 84 -15.28 4.45 11.14
CA GLN A 84 -14.02 3.72 10.97
C GLN A 84 -13.01 4.05 12.09
N ILE A 85 -12.90 5.32 12.49
CA ILE A 85 -12.03 5.73 13.59
C ILE A 85 -12.50 5.10 14.91
N GLU A 86 -13.80 5.08 15.18
CA GLU A 86 -14.37 4.46 16.39
C GLU A 86 -14.09 2.96 16.45
N VAL A 87 -14.35 2.24 15.35
CA VAL A 87 -14.06 0.80 15.23
C VAL A 87 -12.56 0.52 15.40
N ARG A 88 -11.67 1.40 14.94
CA ARG A 88 -10.23 1.24 15.16
C ARG A 88 -9.79 1.58 16.59
N LYS A 89 -10.46 2.51 17.26
CA LYS A 89 -10.16 2.89 18.65
C LYS A 89 -10.55 1.79 19.62
N SER A 90 -11.61 1.02 19.34
CA SER A 90 -12.05 -0.09 20.21
C SER A 90 -11.04 -1.23 20.29
N LEU A 91 -10.13 -1.34 19.32
CA LEU A 91 -9.08 -2.36 19.24
C LEU A 91 -7.69 -1.73 19.23
N ARG A 92 -7.26 -1.24 20.39
CA ARG A 92 -5.87 -0.86 20.61
C ARG A 92 -5.04 -2.14 20.81
N PRO A 93 -3.98 -2.40 20.03
CA PRO A 93 -3.15 -3.58 20.25
C PRO A 93 -2.61 -3.60 21.68
N GLN A 94 -2.70 -4.75 22.35
CA GLN A 94 -2.12 -4.92 23.68
C GLN A 94 -0.61 -4.65 23.62
N PRO A 95 -0.05 -3.73 24.44
CA PRO A 95 1.37 -3.39 24.40
C PRO A 95 2.27 -4.61 24.65
N GLU A 96 1.84 -5.51 25.54
CA GLU A 96 2.55 -6.74 25.89
C GLU A 96 2.81 -7.66 24.68
N ALA A 97 1.85 -7.79 23.77
CA ALA A 97 2.01 -8.61 22.57
C ALA A 97 3.03 -7.99 21.60
N SER A 98 3.15 -6.66 21.59
CA SER A 98 4.12 -5.96 20.76
C SER A 98 5.54 -6.14 21.28
N ASP A 99 5.73 -6.06 22.59
CA ASP A 99 7.04 -6.25 23.22
C ASP A 99 7.52 -7.70 23.14
N ARG A 100 6.62 -8.68 23.36
CA ARG A 100 6.96 -10.10 23.14
C ARG A 100 7.37 -10.37 21.69
N THR A 101 6.67 -9.77 20.72
CA THR A 101 7.03 -9.90 19.29
C THR A 101 8.43 -9.34 19.02
N ARG A 102 8.79 -8.18 19.59
CA ARG A 102 10.13 -7.60 19.44
C ARG A 102 11.20 -8.51 20.05
N GLN A 103 10.95 -9.05 21.23
CA GLN A 103 11.86 -9.98 21.90
C GLN A 103 12.10 -11.24 21.05
N LEU A 104 11.04 -11.88 20.56
CA LEU A 104 11.15 -13.07 19.71
C LEU A 104 11.94 -12.81 18.42
N LEU A 105 11.78 -11.64 17.81
CA LEU A 105 12.58 -11.25 16.63
C LEU A 105 14.06 -11.05 16.96
N SER A 106 14.36 -10.54 18.16
CA SER A 106 15.74 -10.41 18.65
C SER A 106 16.37 -11.78 18.91
N GLU A 107 15.65 -12.67 19.60
CA GLU A 107 16.09 -14.03 19.87
C GLU A 107 16.29 -14.84 18.59
N MET A 108 15.42 -14.66 17.59
CA MET A 108 15.53 -15.33 16.30
C MET A 108 16.77 -14.88 15.54
N ARG A 109 17.13 -13.59 15.62
CA ARG A 109 18.38 -13.08 15.03
C ARG A 109 19.61 -13.68 15.71
N ALA A 110 19.61 -13.79 17.04
CA ALA A 110 20.70 -14.42 17.79
C ALA A 110 20.83 -15.92 17.46
N ALA A 111 19.70 -16.64 17.40
CA ALA A 111 19.68 -18.05 17.00
C ALA A 111 20.20 -18.25 15.57
N GLN A 112 19.87 -17.33 14.66
CA GLN A 112 20.38 -17.33 13.29
C GLN A 112 21.90 -17.13 13.24
N GLN A 113 22.46 -16.21 14.04
CA GLN A 113 23.91 -16.02 14.14
C GLN A 113 24.63 -17.24 14.73
N ALA A 114 24.00 -17.92 15.69
CA ALA A 114 24.53 -19.14 16.29
C ALA A 114 24.33 -20.40 15.41
N GLY A 115 23.60 -20.31 14.29
CA GLY A 115 23.25 -21.46 13.45
C GLY A 115 22.28 -22.45 14.10
N ASP A 116 21.57 -22.05 15.15
CA ASP A 116 20.65 -22.89 15.94
C ASP A 116 19.29 -23.01 15.25
N LYS A 117 19.18 -24.00 14.36
CA LYS A 117 17.97 -24.24 13.54
C LYS A 117 16.75 -24.63 14.37
N ASP A 118 16.95 -25.36 15.47
CA ASP A 118 15.85 -25.83 16.32
C ASP A 118 15.22 -24.65 17.06
N LYS A 119 16.05 -23.73 17.57
CA LYS A 119 15.58 -22.51 18.20
C LYS A 119 14.88 -21.57 17.22
N ILE A 120 15.37 -21.45 15.98
CA ILE A 120 14.68 -20.66 14.94
C ILE A 120 13.28 -21.21 14.66
N LYS A 121 13.14 -22.54 14.57
CA LYS A 121 11.85 -23.18 14.34
C LYS A 121 10.89 -22.91 15.50
N GLN A 122 11.34 -23.11 16.73
CA GLN A 122 10.53 -22.83 17.92
C GLN A 122 10.06 -21.37 17.98
N LEU A 123 10.96 -20.41 17.77
CA LEU A 123 10.62 -18.97 17.78
C LEU A 123 9.68 -18.59 16.63
N SER A 124 9.79 -19.27 15.48
CA SER A 124 8.88 -19.08 14.36
C SER A 124 7.47 -19.58 14.67
N ASP A 125 7.35 -20.71 15.35
CA ASP A 125 6.07 -21.28 15.80
C ASP A 125 5.42 -20.37 16.86
N GLU A 126 6.19 -19.82 17.80
CA GLU A 126 5.69 -18.83 18.77
C GLU A 126 5.19 -17.54 18.09
N LEU A 127 5.94 -17.01 17.11
CA LEU A 127 5.51 -15.87 16.32
C LEU A 127 4.24 -16.16 15.52
N ARG A 128 4.07 -17.40 15.03
CA ARG A 128 2.86 -17.83 14.33
C ARG A 128 1.65 -17.84 15.26
N ALA A 129 1.79 -18.42 16.45
CA ALA A 129 0.73 -18.48 17.45
C ALA A 129 0.27 -17.07 17.89
N ILE A 130 1.23 -16.15 18.10
CA ILE A 130 0.91 -14.75 18.41
C ILE A 130 0.12 -14.10 17.26
N ARG A 131 0.52 -14.32 16.00
CA ARG A 131 -0.19 -13.78 14.83
C ARG A 131 -1.60 -14.36 14.69
N GLU A 132 -1.77 -15.66 14.93
CA GLU A 132 -3.08 -16.32 14.87
C GLU A 132 -4.01 -15.75 15.95
N THR A 133 -3.50 -15.59 17.18
CA THR A 133 -4.23 -14.95 18.28
C THR A 133 -4.62 -13.51 17.95
N GLN A 134 -3.66 -12.71 17.44
CA GLN A 134 -3.92 -11.34 17.01
C GLN A 134 -4.95 -11.28 15.88
N ASN A 135 -4.85 -12.17 14.89
CA ASN A 135 -5.79 -12.27 13.78
C ASN A 135 -7.21 -12.60 14.26
N ALA A 136 -7.34 -13.53 15.21
CA ALA A 136 -8.63 -13.86 15.81
C ALA A 136 -9.24 -12.67 16.57
N GLN A 137 -8.41 -11.92 17.32
CA GLN A 137 -8.86 -10.73 18.04
C GLN A 137 -9.34 -9.60 17.12
N ILE A 138 -8.69 -9.41 15.96
CA ILE A 138 -9.06 -8.35 15.01
C ILE A 138 -10.09 -8.80 13.96
N ALA A 139 -10.42 -10.10 13.88
CA ALA A 139 -11.44 -10.62 12.98
C ALA A 139 -12.80 -9.90 13.08
N PRO A 140 -13.40 -9.69 14.27
CA PRO A 140 -14.67 -8.97 14.38
C PRO A 140 -14.58 -7.52 13.88
N MET A 141 -13.45 -6.84 14.13
CA MET A 141 -13.22 -5.49 13.60
C MET A 141 -13.08 -5.49 12.08
N ARG A 142 -12.40 -6.48 11.49
CA ARG A 142 -12.34 -6.61 10.03
C ARG A 142 -13.74 -6.75 9.44
N GLN A 143 -14.58 -7.57 10.05
CA GLN A 143 -15.97 -7.72 9.63
C GLN A 143 -16.73 -6.40 9.74
N GLN A 144 -16.67 -5.71 10.89
CA GLN A 144 -17.32 -4.41 11.06
C GLN A 144 -16.85 -3.36 10.04
N LEU A 145 -15.54 -3.32 9.74
CA LEU A 145 -15.00 -2.40 8.74
C LEU A 145 -15.47 -2.75 7.32
N GLN A 146 -15.62 -4.04 7.02
CA GLN A 146 -16.17 -4.50 5.74
C GLN A 146 -17.65 -4.13 5.62
N ASP A 147 -18.45 -4.39 6.66
CA ASP A 147 -19.88 -4.04 6.68
C ASP A 147 -20.09 -2.53 6.53
N LEU A 148 -19.24 -1.71 7.17
CA LEU A 148 -19.25 -0.24 7.01
C LEU A 148 -18.90 0.17 5.58
N GLN A 149 -17.96 -0.52 4.94
CA GLN A 149 -17.58 -0.26 3.56
C GLN A 149 -18.70 -0.63 2.58
N ASP A 150 -19.37 -1.76 2.78
CA ASP A 150 -20.48 -2.23 1.95
C ASP A 150 -21.71 -1.31 2.11
N THR A 151 -21.95 -0.82 3.33
CA THR A 151 -22.97 0.21 3.61
C THR A 151 -22.65 1.50 2.86
N LEU A 152 -21.41 2.01 2.96
CA LEU A 152 -20.99 3.21 2.25
C LEU A 152 -21.14 3.07 0.73
N HIS A 153 -20.78 1.91 0.16
CA HIS A 153 -20.96 1.62 -1.26
C HIS A 153 -22.43 1.75 -1.66
N THR A 154 -23.32 1.09 -0.91
CA THR A 154 -24.76 1.08 -1.16
C THR A 154 -25.34 2.49 -1.08
N ASP A 155 -25.00 3.24 -0.03
CA ASP A 155 -25.51 4.60 0.20
C ASP A 155 -25.02 5.56 -0.88
N LEU A 156 -23.73 5.49 -1.25
CA LEU A 156 -23.18 6.30 -2.35
C LEU A 156 -23.86 5.95 -3.67
N LYS A 157 -24.07 4.67 -3.98
CA LYS A 157 -24.80 4.28 -5.20
C LYS A 157 -26.23 4.80 -5.21
N GLY A 158 -26.89 4.81 -4.05
CA GLY A 158 -28.27 5.28 -3.87
C GLY A 158 -28.48 6.76 -4.17
N ILE A 159 -27.45 7.60 -4.01
CA ILE A 159 -27.52 9.04 -4.36
C ILE A 159 -27.13 9.34 -5.82
N LEU A 160 -26.63 8.34 -6.54
CA LEU A 160 -26.22 8.49 -7.95
C LEU A 160 -27.38 8.26 -8.91
N ARG A 161 -27.34 8.97 -10.03
CA ARG A 161 -28.26 8.74 -11.15
C ARG A 161 -27.95 7.38 -11.80
N PRO A 162 -28.94 6.71 -12.43
CA PRO A 162 -28.73 5.39 -13.02
C PRO A 162 -27.60 5.32 -14.06
N ASP A 163 -27.40 6.38 -14.85
CA ASP A 163 -26.33 6.50 -15.85
C ASP A 163 -24.92 6.59 -15.24
N GLN A 164 -24.81 6.95 -13.96
CA GLN A 164 -23.54 7.04 -13.23
C GLN A 164 -23.13 5.72 -12.56
N HIS A 165 -24.03 4.74 -12.45
CA HIS A 165 -23.82 3.53 -11.65
C HIS A 165 -22.67 2.67 -12.17
N GLU A 166 -22.61 2.40 -13.47
CA GLU A 166 -21.55 1.56 -14.05
C GLU A 166 -20.16 2.15 -13.82
N LYS A 167 -20.01 3.45 -14.05
CA LYS A 167 -18.74 4.16 -13.83
C LYS A 167 -18.38 4.19 -12.34
N PHE A 168 -19.37 4.35 -11.46
CA PHE A 168 -19.14 4.29 -10.01
C PHE A 168 -18.61 2.93 -9.57
N GLU A 169 -19.19 1.83 -10.06
CA GLU A 169 -18.70 0.48 -9.73
C GLU A 169 -17.25 0.28 -10.16
N SER A 170 -16.88 0.76 -11.36
CA SER A 170 -15.51 0.72 -11.84
C SER A 170 -14.55 1.49 -10.92
N ILE A 171 -14.91 2.72 -10.54
CA ILE A 171 -14.12 3.56 -9.63
C ILE A 171 -14.00 2.91 -8.25
N TRP A 172 -15.10 2.35 -7.75
CA TRP A 172 -15.17 1.71 -6.45
C TRP A 172 -14.30 0.46 -6.40
N GLU A 173 -14.41 -0.41 -7.40
CA GLU A 173 -13.57 -1.61 -7.50
C GLU A 173 -12.09 -1.22 -7.56
N GLU A 174 -11.74 -0.25 -8.40
CA GLU A 174 -10.36 0.22 -8.58
C GLU A 174 -9.78 0.80 -7.28
N ARG A 175 -10.53 1.63 -6.57
CA ARG A 175 -9.99 2.41 -5.44
C ARG A 175 -10.17 1.72 -4.09
N MET A 176 -11.27 1.01 -3.88
CA MET A 176 -11.65 0.45 -2.58
C MET A 176 -11.38 -1.04 -2.47
N VAL A 177 -11.67 -1.81 -3.52
CA VAL A 177 -11.51 -3.28 -3.49
C VAL A 177 -10.06 -3.68 -3.77
N ARG A 178 -9.37 -3.01 -4.71
CA ARG A 178 -7.97 -3.34 -5.06
C ARG A 178 -6.95 -2.93 -4.00
N ARG A 179 -7.24 -1.96 -3.12
CA ARG A 179 -6.29 -1.57 -2.04
C ARG A 179 -6.15 -2.61 -0.93
N GLY A 180 -7.18 -3.43 -0.69
CA GLY A 180 -7.22 -4.42 0.40
C GLY A 180 -7.15 -5.87 -0.06
N SER A 181 -7.65 -6.18 -1.26
CA SER A 181 -7.58 -7.54 -1.78
C SER A 181 -6.16 -7.86 -2.25
N VAL A 182 -5.74 -9.10 -1.98
CA VAL A 182 -4.54 -9.75 -2.56
C VAL A 182 -4.48 -9.61 -4.10
N ARG A 183 -5.57 -9.17 -4.75
CA ARG A 183 -5.63 -8.80 -6.18
C ARG A 183 -4.90 -7.49 -6.53
N GLY A 184 -4.81 -6.46 -5.67
CA GLY A 184 -4.03 -5.25 -6.00
C GLY A 184 -2.51 -5.45 -5.80
N ARG A 185 -2.13 -6.38 -4.93
CA ARG A 185 -0.81 -7.01 -4.97
C ARG A 185 -0.83 -8.19 -5.92
N MET A 186 -1.37 -8.01 -7.13
CA MET A 186 -1.40 -9.03 -8.19
C MET A 186 0.04 -9.46 -8.46
N ARG A 187 0.43 -10.47 -7.67
CA ARG A 187 0.98 -11.74 -8.05
C ARG A 187 1.69 -11.56 -9.39
N SER A 188 3.02 -11.43 -9.34
CA SER A 188 3.78 -11.29 -10.57
C SER A 188 3.48 -12.51 -11.45
N PRO A 189 3.23 -12.34 -12.75
CA PRO A 189 3.08 -13.47 -13.67
C PRO A 189 4.20 -14.50 -13.47
N GLN A 190 5.41 -14.02 -13.20
CA GLN A 190 6.56 -14.86 -12.86
C GLN A 190 6.34 -15.71 -11.61
N ALA A 191 5.79 -15.15 -10.53
CA ALA A 191 5.50 -15.91 -9.32
C ALA A 191 4.42 -16.98 -9.57
N LEU A 192 3.37 -16.68 -10.36
CA LEU A 192 2.38 -17.70 -10.75
C LEU A 192 3.02 -18.79 -11.58
N ARG A 193 3.86 -18.43 -12.57
CA ARG A 193 4.58 -19.40 -13.39
C ARG A 193 5.40 -20.35 -12.52
N THR A 194 6.20 -19.82 -11.60
CA THR A 194 6.98 -20.63 -10.66
C THR A 194 6.12 -21.50 -9.74
N LEU A 195 4.90 -21.07 -9.41
CA LEU A 195 3.98 -21.88 -8.61
C LEU A 195 3.43 -23.05 -9.42
N VAL A 196 2.94 -22.76 -10.64
CA VAL A 196 2.41 -23.78 -11.55
C VAL A 196 3.47 -24.82 -11.91
N GLU A 197 4.70 -24.40 -12.20
CA GLU A 197 5.82 -25.30 -12.52
C GLU A 197 6.17 -26.27 -11.37
N LYS A 198 5.78 -25.93 -10.14
CA LYS A 198 6.02 -26.75 -8.94
C LYS A 198 4.81 -27.60 -8.54
N LEU A 199 3.68 -27.48 -9.24
CA LEU A 199 2.52 -28.30 -8.94
C LEU A 199 2.80 -29.76 -9.33
N PRO A 200 2.44 -30.72 -8.48
CA PRO A 200 2.45 -32.12 -8.87
C PRO A 200 1.39 -32.38 -9.95
N ASP A 201 1.64 -33.40 -10.77
CA ASP A 201 0.65 -33.98 -11.69
C ASP A 201 0.07 -33.02 -12.74
N VAL A 202 0.81 -31.96 -13.13
CA VAL A 202 0.44 -31.14 -14.28
C VAL A 202 0.72 -31.92 -15.56
N THR A 203 -0.32 -32.22 -16.34
CA THR A 203 -0.17 -33.00 -17.58
C THR A 203 0.59 -32.20 -18.64
N GLY A 204 1.18 -32.91 -19.62
CA GLY A 204 1.89 -32.25 -20.73
C GLY A 204 0.99 -31.29 -21.52
N GLU A 205 -0.27 -31.67 -21.75
CA GLU A 205 -1.27 -30.84 -22.43
C GLU A 205 -1.65 -29.62 -21.61
N GLN A 206 -1.93 -29.81 -20.32
CA GLN A 206 -2.23 -28.73 -19.39
C GLN A 206 -1.08 -27.71 -19.29
N LYS A 207 0.16 -28.20 -19.28
CA LYS A 207 1.35 -27.36 -19.30
C LYS A 207 1.43 -26.51 -20.58
N GLN A 208 1.19 -27.12 -21.75
CA GLN A 208 1.16 -26.39 -23.02
C GLN A 208 0.06 -25.32 -23.05
N GLN A 209 -1.13 -25.63 -22.53
CA GLN A 209 -2.22 -24.67 -22.42
C GLN A 209 -1.83 -23.49 -21.52
N ILE A 210 -1.24 -23.77 -20.35
CA ILE A 210 -0.80 -22.71 -19.42
C ILE A 210 0.32 -21.87 -20.04
N ASP A 211 1.30 -22.47 -20.72
CA ASP A 211 2.36 -21.74 -21.42
C ASP A 211 1.80 -20.81 -22.51
N ALA A 212 0.76 -21.25 -23.24
CA ALA A 212 0.06 -20.41 -24.21
C ALA A 212 -0.63 -19.21 -23.55
N LEU A 213 -1.26 -19.39 -22.38
CA LEU A 213 -1.86 -18.30 -21.61
C LEU A 213 -0.81 -17.27 -21.17
N PHE A 214 0.35 -17.73 -20.69
CA PHE A 214 1.45 -16.84 -20.33
C PHE A 214 1.97 -16.05 -21.54
N LYS A 215 2.09 -16.69 -22.70
CA LYS A 215 2.49 -16.01 -23.95
C LYS A 215 1.49 -14.94 -24.35
N ALA A 216 0.20 -15.27 -24.37
CA ALA A 216 -0.87 -14.30 -24.68
C ALA A 216 -0.87 -13.12 -23.71
N ASN A 217 -0.63 -13.35 -22.41
CA ASN A 217 -0.52 -12.27 -21.45
C ASN A 217 0.72 -11.38 -21.70
N MET A 218 1.87 -11.95 -22.05
CA MET A 218 3.06 -11.15 -22.39
C MET A 218 2.81 -10.25 -23.60
N GLU A 219 2.11 -10.76 -24.62
CA GLU A 219 1.69 -9.98 -25.79
C GLU A 219 0.72 -8.86 -25.38
N ALA A 220 -0.33 -9.16 -24.61
CA ALA A 220 -1.28 -8.17 -24.12
C ALA A 220 -0.64 -7.08 -23.23
N VAL A 221 0.31 -7.45 -22.36
CA VAL A 221 1.06 -6.50 -21.52
C VAL A 221 2.00 -5.63 -22.37
N ARG A 222 2.56 -6.18 -23.46
CA ARG A 222 3.37 -5.43 -24.42
C ARG A 222 2.53 -4.43 -25.20
N GLU A 223 1.38 -4.85 -25.71
CA GLU A 223 0.42 -3.99 -26.42
C GLU A 223 -0.13 -2.87 -25.54
N ALA A 224 -0.34 -3.15 -24.25
CA ALA A 224 -0.77 -2.16 -23.26
C ALA A 224 0.24 -1.00 -23.06
N GLY A 225 1.51 -1.15 -23.46
CA GLY A 225 2.49 -0.06 -23.46
C GLY A 225 2.73 0.54 -22.08
N SER A 226 2.38 1.81 -21.86
CA SER A 226 2.48 2.50 -20.56
C SER A 226 1.16 2.49 -19.76
N ASN A 227 0.08 1.94 -20.31
CA ASN A 227 -1.23 1.93 -19.66
C ASN A 227 -1.26 0.89 -18.54
N HIS A 228 -1.13 1.38 -17.29
CA HIS A 228 -1.11 0.54 -16.09
C HIS A 228 -2.39 -0.27 -15.91
N VAL A 229 -3.55 0.34 -16.15
CA VAL A 229 -4.87 -0.31 -16.00
C VAL A 229 -5.01 -1.48 -16.98
N ALA A 230 -4.57 -1.29 -18.23
CA ALA A 230 -4.59 -2.35 -19.23
C ALA A 230 -3.64 -3.51 -18.86
N LYS A 231 -2.45 -3.22 -18.31
CA LYS A 231 -1.53 -4.25 -17.82
C LYS A 231 -2.10 -5.04 -16.64
N GLU A 232 -2.71 -4.35 -15.69
CA GLU A 232 -3.36 -5.01 -14.56
C GLU A 232 -4.51 -5.90 -15.03
N LYS A 233 -5.33 -5.42 -15.97
CA LYS A 233 -6.43 -6.20 -16.55
C LYS A 233 -5.92 -7.46 -17.27
N ALA A 234 -4.84 -7.34 -18.04
CA ALA A 234 -4.19 -8.48 -18.69
C ALA A 234 -3.70 -9.50 -17.65
N ASN A 235 -2.97 -9.04 -16.63
CA ASN A 235 -2.48 -9.90 -15.56
C ASN A 235 -3.63 -10.57 -14.79
N ALA A 236 -4.71 -9.84 -14.47
CA ALA A 236 -5.89 -10.39 -13.82
C ALA A 236 -6.49 -11.54 -14.63
N LYS A 237 -6.68 -11.32 -15.94
CA LYS A 237 -7.17 -12.33 -16.87
C LYS A 237 -6.26 -13.57 -16.90
N LEU A 238 -4.93 -13.39 -16.94
CA LEU A 238 -3.98 -14.49 -16.86
C LEU A 238 -4.19 -15.34 -15.60
N TYR A 239 -4.40 -14.71 -14.43
CA TYR A 239 -4.68 -15.46 -13.20
C TYR A 239 -5.94 -16.30 -13.33
N ASP A 240 -7.04 -15.70 -13.77
CA ASP A 240 -8.33 -16.39 -13.86
C ASP A 240 -8.24 -17.55 -14.87
N ASP A 241 -7.63 -17.33 -16.04
CA ASP A 241 -7.46 -18.36 -17.07
C ASP A 241 -6.57 -19.51 -16.61
N VAL A 242 -5.46 -19.22 -15.92
CA VAL A 242 -4.56 -20.26 -15.39
C VAL A 242 -5.27 -21.07 -14.31
N LEU A 243 -5.99 -20.43 -13.38
CA LEU A 243 -6.73 -21.16 -12.35
C LEU A 243 -7.87 -22.01 -12.94
N ALA A 244 -8.48 -21.57 -14.04
CA ALA A 244 -9.48 -22.34 -14.77
C ALA A 244 -8.88 -23.57 -15.47
N ALA A 245 -7.64 -23.48 -15.96
CA ALA A 245 -6.90 -24.60 -16.55
C ALA A 245 -6.36 -25.61 -15.52
N LEU A 246 -6.38 -25.29 -14.22
CA LEU A 246 -5.95 -26.17 -13.13
C LEU A 246 -7.09 -27.04 -12.59
N THR A 247 -6.75 -28.23 -12.09
CA THR A 247 -7.70 -29.04 -11.32
C THR A 247 -8.08 -28.33 -10.01
N PRO A 248 -9.20 -28.68 -9.36
CA PRO A 248 -9.59 -28.09 -8.08
C PRO A 248 -8.48 -28.17 -7.01
N GLU A 249 -7.80 -29.31 -6.89
CA GLU A 249 -6.75 -29.54 -5.89
C GLU A 249 -5.50 -28.69 -6.16
N GLN A 250 -5.13 -28.58 -7.44
CA GLN A 250 -4.04 -27.71 -7.89
C GLN A 250 -4.36 -26.23 -7.63
N ARG A 251 -5.60 -25.82 -7.94
CA ARG A 251 -6.10 -24.46 -7.72
C ARG A 251 -6.03 -24.07 -6.24
N ASP A 252 -6.46 -24.95 -5.34
CA ASP A 252 -6.39 -24.73 -3.91
C ASP A 252 -4.94 -24.58 -3.41
N THR A 253 -4.04 -25.41 -3.94
CA THR A 253 -2.61 -25.32 -3.65
C THR A 253 -2.03 -23.97 -4.07
N VAL A 254 -2.36 -23.51 -5.28
CA VAL A 254 -1.94 -22.21 -5.79
C VAL A 254 -2.49 -21.07 -4.94
N ASN A 255 -3.79 -21.10 -4.59
CA ASN A 255 -4.43 -20.08 -3.76
C ASN A 255 -3.80 -19.99 -2.37
N LYS A 256 -3.61 -21.13 -1.70
CA LYS A 256 -2.97 -21.20 -0.38
C LYS A 256 -1.54 -20.65 -0.38
N GLN A 257 -0.75 -20.96 -1.42
CA GLN A 257 0.61 -20.44 -1.53
C GLN A 257 0.66 -18.94 -1.85
N LEU A 258 -0.33 -18.42 -2.59
CA LEU A 258 -0.43 -17.00 -2.89
C LEU A 258 -0.89 -16.17 -1.69
N GLU A 259 -1.78 -16.72 -0.87
CA GLU A 259 -2.18 -16.13 0.41
C GLU A 259 -1.00 -16.11 1.41
N GLY A 260 -0.21 -17.19 1.46
CA GLY A 260 0.93 -17.32 2.36
C GLY A 260 2.16 -16.45 1.99
N ARG A 261 2.31 -16.01 0.73
CA ARG A 261 3.47 -15.22 0.26
C ARG A 261 3.34 -13.71 0.44
N GLY A 262 2.32 -13.21 1.13
CA GLY A 262 2.05 -11.77 1.33
C GLY A 262 3.14 -10.96 2.06
N ARG A 263 4.24 -11.58 2.50
CA ARG A 263 5.43 -10.90 3.02
C ARG A 263 6.67 -11.73 2.69
N PRO A 264 7.59 -11.30 1.81
CA PRO A 264 8.88 -11.95 1.76
C PRO A 264 9.55 -11.79 3.14
N PRO A 265 10.15 -12.84 3.71
CA PRO A 265 11.10 -12.65 4.80
C PRO A 265 12.18 -11.69 4.25
N ARG A 266 12.37 -10.57 4.94
CA ARG A 266 13.41 -9.59 4.62
C ARG A 266 14.72 -10.39 4.56
N LYS A 267 15.36 -10.50 3.38
CA LYS A 267 16.64 -11.19 3.25
C LYS A 267 17.62 -10.57 4.26
N PRO A 268 18.25 -11.36 5.14
CA PRO A 268 19.11 -10.84 6.19
C PRO A 268 20.56 -10.57 5.76
N ASP A 269 20.83 -10.42 4.46
CA ASP A 269 22.20 -10.27 3.94
C ASP A 269 22.35 -9.04 3.04
N GLN A 270 22.03 -7.87 3.58
CA GLN A 270 22.66 -6.65 3.09
C GLN A 270 23.27 -5.95 4.31
N PRO A 271 24.58 -6.09 4.56
CA PRO A 271 25.24 -5.38 5.64
C PRO A 271 25.12 -3.87 5.39
N GLU A 272 24.25 -3.22 6.16
CA GLU A 272 24.36 -1.78 6.41
C GLU A 272 25.66 -1.56 7.19
N GLY A 273 26.68 -1.00 6.53
CA GLY A 273 27.87 -0.48 7.19
C GLY A 273 29.16 -1.19 6.79
N GLN A 274 29.74 -0.79 5.67
CA GLN A 274 31.19 -0.82 5.51
C GLN A 274 31.70 0.64 5.55
N PRO A 275 32.18 1.13 6.71
CA PRO A 275 32.98 2.34 6.77
C PRO A 275 34.42 1.93 6.43
N GLY A 276 34.77 2.00 5.15
CA GLY A 276 36.06 1.55 4.64
C GLY A 276 36.52 2.38 3.44
N GLY A 277 36.44 3.70 3.57
CA GLY A 277 37.21 4.59 2.70
C GLY A 277 38.63 4.67 3.25
N GLU A 278 39.51 3.83 2.72
CA GLU A 278 40.96 3.97 2.88
C GLU A 278 41.37 5.35 2.32
N PRO A 279 42.04 6.22 3.10
CA PRO A 279 42.47 7.52 2.61
C PRO A 279 43.50 7.33 1.50
N ALA A 280 43.26 7.98 0.35
CA ALA A 280 44.20 7.99 -0.76
C ALA A 280 45.59 8.48 -0.30
N PRO A 281 46.69 7.84 -0.75
CA PRO A 281 48.03 8.33 -0.46
C PRO A 281 48.22 9.73 -1.08
N PRO A 282 48.95 10.63 -0.41
CA PRO A 282 49.21 11.97 -0.92
C PRO A 282 49.98 11.91 -2.25
N PRO A 283 49.73 12.85 -3.18
CA PRO A 283 50.45 12.92 -4.44
C PRO A 283 51.94 13.17 -4.18
N PRO A 284 52.84 12.62 -5.02
CA PRO A 284 54.27 12.88 -4.89
C PRO A 284 54.56 14.38 -5.08
N PRO A 285 55.57 14.93 -4.38
CA PRO A 285 55.99 16.31 -4.58
C PRO A 285 56.48 16.49 -6.02
N GLY A 286 55.90 17.46 -6.72
CA GLY A 286 56.33 17.86 -8.05
C GLY A 286 57.77 18.33 -8.02
N GLY A 287 58.66 17.57 -8.66
CA GLY A 287 60.02 17.98 -8.97
C GLY A 287 60.02 19.02 -10.09
N GLN A 288 60.78 20.09 -9.86
CA GLN A 288 61.26 21.03 -10.88
C GLN A 288 62.30 20.36 -11.77
#